data_AF-X0GS90-F1
#
_entry.id   AF-X0GS90-F1
#
_cell.length_a   1.000
_cell.length_b   1.000
_cell.length_c   1.000
_cell.angle_alpha   90.00
_cell.angle_beta   90.00
_cell.angle_gamma   90.00
#
_symmetry.space_group_name_H-M   'P 1'
#
loop_
_entity.id
_entity.type
_entity.pdbx_description
1 polymer ?
#
loop_
_entity_poly.entity_id
_entity_poly.type
_entity_poly.pdbx_seq_one_letter_code
_entity_poly.pdbx_strand_id
1 'polypeptide(L)'
;MHFFRKTSLSRPEGEAGKTWPAIAMGFFVAFGGVLFGYDTGTISGILSMPYWQKLFSTGYMDSDGNPNITTSQESTIVLILSAGTFFGALITALFSDYLGR
;
A
#
# COMPACT_ATOMS: atom_id res chain seq x y z
N MET A 1 18.83 30.88 -18.05
CA MET A 1 17.69 31.26 -17.16
C MET A 1 16.33 31.27 -17.88
N HIS A 2 16.08 30.38 -18.86
CA HIS A 2 14.82 30.40 -19.66
C HIS A 2 14.02 29.08 -19.62
N PHE A 3 14.55 28.05 -18.95
CA PHE A 3 13.97 26.70 -18.95
C PHE A 3 12.92 26.50 -17.84
N PHE A 4 13.09 27.16 -16.68
CA PHE A 4 12.18 27.04 -15.52
C PHE A 4 10.85 27.80 -15.67
N ARG A 5 10.68 28.66 -16.68
CA ARG A 5 9.41 29.37 -16.93
C ARG A 5 8.40 28.50 -17.70
N LYS A 6 8.86 27.45 -18.40
CA LYS A 6 8.00 26.60 -19.24
C LYS A 6 7.33 25.44 -18.50
N THR A 7 7.72 25.20 -17.25
CA THR A 7 7.07 24.25 -16.32
C THR A 7 6.04 24.92 -15.41
N SER A 8 5.72 26.20 -15.64
CA SER A 8 4.64 26.88 -14.94
C SER A 8 3.31 26.49 -15.58
N LEU A 9 2.62 25.53 -14.94
CA LEU A 9 1.22 25.21 -15.18
C LEU A 9 0.43 26.52 -15.24
N SER A 10 0.05 26.94 -16.45
CA SER A 10 -0.56 28.25 -16.67
C SER A 10 -1.99 28.23 -16.15
N ARG A 11 -2.31 29.27 -15.36
CA ARG A 11 -3.58 29.46 -14.65
C ARG A 11 -4.76 29.45 -15.62
N PRO A 12 -5.88 28.79 -15.29
CA PRO A 12 -7.18 29.15 -15.85
C PRO A 12 -7.57 30.54 -15.33
N GLU A 13 -8.05 31.42 -16.21
CA GLU A 13 -8.53 32.75 -15.81
C GLU A 13 -9.81 32.61 -14.97
N GLY A 14 -9.77 33.00 -13.69
CA GLY A 14 -10.95 33.07 -12.82
C GLY A 14 -10.85 32.42 -11.44
N GLU A 15 -9.81 31.63 -11.14
CA GLU A 15 -9.68 30.95 -9.84
C GLU A 15 -8.79 31.72 -8.84
N ALA A 16 -9.32 31.98 -7.64
CA ALA A 16 -8.57 32.57 -6.53
C ALA A 16 -7.70 31.50 -5.84
N GLY A 17 -6.42 31.42 -6.18
CA GLY A 17 -5.46 30.56 -5.50
C GLY A 17 -4.23 30.21 -6.35
N LYS A 18 -3.15 29.72 -5.72
CA LYS A 18 -2.03 29.09 -6.46
C LYS A 18 -2.35 27.60 -6.61
N THR A 19 -2.09 27.00 -7.77
CA THR A 19 -2.38 25.56 -8.04
C THR A 19 -1.37 24.60 -7.40
N TRP A 20 -0.16 25.08 -7.08
CA TRP A 20 0.92 24.25 -6.53
C TRP A 20 0.59 23.54 -5.19
N PRO A 21 -0.17 24.11 -4.23
CA PRO A 21 -0.55 23.42 -2.99
C PRO A 21 -1.48 22.25 -3.26
N ALA A 22 -2.41 22.38 -4.22
CA ALA A 22 -3.32 21.30 -4.60
C ALA A 22 -2.54 20.11 -5.20
N ILE A 23 -1.53 20.39 -6.03
CA ILE A 23 -0.62 19.36 -6.56
C ILE A 23 0.15 18.67 -5.42
N ALA A 24 0.72 19.46 -4.50
CA ALA A 24 1.47 18.91 -3.36
C ALA A 24 0.59 18.01 -2.46
N MET A 25 -0.64 18.45 -2.17
CA MET A 25 -1.62 17.65 -1.41
C MET A 25 -2.01 16.38 -2.15
N GLY A 26 -2.23 16.46 -3.47
CA GLY A 26 -2.52 15.28 -4.30
C GLY A 26 -1.41 14.23 -4.26
N PHE A 27 -0.14 14.65 -4.34
CA PHE A 27 1.01 13.75 -4.19
C PHE A 27 1.07 13.12 -2.79
N PHE A 28 0.80 13.89 -1.74
CA PHE A 28 0.79 13.39 -0.36
C PHE A 28 -0.30 12.32 -0.16
N VAL A 29 -1.52 12.56 -0.67
CA VAL A 29 -2.62 11.59 -0.58
C VAL A 29 -2.32 10.33 -1.41
N ALA A 30 -1.74 10.48 -2.61
CA ALA A 30 -1.38 9.35 -3.46
C ALA A 30 -0.35 8.40 -2.82
N PHE A 31 0.46 8.90 -1.88
CA PHE A 31 1.43 8.10 -1.14
C PHE A 31 0.77 6.98 -0.32
N GLY A 32 -0.48 7.16 0.12
CA GLY A 32 -1.25 6.11 0.79
C GLY A 32 -1.46 4.87 -0.09
N GLY A 33 -1.69 5.07 -1.40
CA GLY A 33 -1.79 3.97 -2.36
C GLY A 33 -0.45 3.25 -2.60
N VAL A 34 0.65 4.00 -2.56
CA VAL A 34 2.01 3.42 -2.66
C VAL A 34 2.31 2.51 -1.47
N LEU A 35 1.99 2.97 -0.24
CA LEU A 35 2.17 2.16 0.98
C LEU A 35 1.32 0.89 0.95
N PHE A 36 0.05 0.99 0.54
CA PHE A 36 -0.82 -0.17 0.40
C PHE A 36 -0.28 -1.20 -0.61
N GLY A 37 0.21 -0.73 -1.76
CA GLY A 37 0.83 -1.58 -2.77
C GLY A 37 2.15 -2.21 -2.30
N TYR A 38 2.94 -1.47 -1.52
CA TYR A 38 4.20 -1.95 -0.95
C TYR A 38 3.97 -3.14 0.00
N ASP A 39 3.02 -3.05 0.91
CA ASP A 39 2.72 -4.13 1.87
C ASP A 39 2.18 -5.39 1.14
N THR A 40 1.27 -5.19 0.19
CA THR A 40 0.69 -6.27 -0.62
C THR A 40 1.75 -7.00 -1.47
N GLY A 41 2.73 -6.27 -2.01
CA GLY A 41 3.83 -6.87 -2.76
C GLY A 41 4.88 -7.54 -1.87
N THR A 42 5.22 -6.90 -0.75
CA THR A 42 6.27 -7.37 0.15
C THR A 42 5.89 -8.68 0.84
N ILE A 43 4.62 -8.86 1.24
CA ILE A 43 4.18 -10.09 1.91
C ILE A 43 4.35 -11.33 1.03
N SER A 44 3.99 -11.25 -0.25
CA SER A 44 4.16 -12.36 -1.20
C SER A 44 5.65 -12.68 -1.44
N GLY A 45 6.49 -11.65 -1.48
CA GLY A 45 7.94 -11.80 -1.57
C GLY A 45 8.53 -12.51 -0.36
N ILE A 46 8.14 -12.12 0.86
CA ILE A 46 8.61 -12.74 2.11
C ILE A 46 8.18 -14.20 2.22
N LEU A 47 6.93 -14.51 1.89
CA LEU A 47 6.40 -15.88 1.91
C LEU A 47 7.15 -16.83 0.96
N SER A 48 7.73 -16.28 -0.11
CA SER A 48 8.54 -17.01 -1.09
C SER A 48 10.01 -17.18 -0.68
N MET A 49 10.47 -16.58 0.42
CA MET A 49 11.87 -16.65 0.84
C MET A 49 12.18 -17.99 1.53
N PRO A 50 13.18 -18.76 1.06
CA PRO A 50 13.54 -20.05 1.69
C PRO A 50 13.95 -19.91 3.15
N TYR A 51 14.59 -18.80 3.52
CA TYR A 51 14.96 -18.52 4.92
C TYR A 51 13.73 -18.32 5.81
N TRP A 52 12.74 -17.56 5.34
CA TRP A 52 11.50 -17.32 6.08
C TRP A 52 10.70 -18.62 6.22
N GLN A 53 10.55 -19.37 5.13
CA GLN A 53 9.90 -20.67 5.13
C GLN A 53 10.56 -21.65 6.11
N LYS A 54 11.90 -21.72 6.14
CA LYS A 54 12.65 -22.55 7.09
C LYS A 54 12.46 -22.10 8.55
N LEU A 55 12.39 -20.80 8.80
CA LEU A 55 12.24 -20.25 10.14
C LEU A 55 10.84 -20.46 10.73
N PHE A 56 9.81 -20.36 9.89
CA PHE A 56 8.40 -20.43 10.30
C PHE A 56 7.69 -21.74 9.92
N SER A 57 8.40 -22.70 9.34
CA SER A 57 7.84 -24.02 9.04
C SER A 57 7.38 -24.73 10.31
N THR A 58 6.16 -25.26 10.28
CA THR A 58 5.60 -26.09 11.37
C THR A 58 5.91 -27.58 11.21
N GLY A 59 6.95 -27.91 10.44
CA GLY A 59 7.32 -29.29 10.09
C GLY A 59 6.72 -29.80 8.78
N TYR A 60 6.10 -28.91 8.00
CA TYR A 60 5.66 -29.21 6.64
C TYR A 60 6.85 -29.18 5.68
N MET A 61 6.96 -30.22 4.84
CA MET A 61 7.97 -30.35 3.82
C MET A 61 7.30 -30.33 2.46
N ASP A 62 7.85 -29.57 1.53
CA ASP A 62 7.42 -29.58 0.14
C ASP A 62 7.79 -30.91 -0.54
N SER A 63 7.29 -31.12 -1.76
CA SER A 63 7.58 -32.27 -2.63
C SER A 63 9.08 -32.47 -2.88
N ASP A 64 9.85 -31.38 -2.80
CA ASP A 64 11.32 -31.36 -2.94
C ASP A 64 12.07 -31.59 -1.62
N GLY A 65 11.36 -31.86 -0.51
CA GLY A 65 11.95 -32.11 0.81
C GLY A 65 12.43 -30.86 1.54
N ASN A 66 12.05 -29.67 1.06
CA ASN A 66 12.41 -28.39 1.68
C ASN A 66 11.39 -27.98 2.76
N PRO A 67 11.82 -27.40 3.88
CA PRO A 67 10.91 -26.87 4.90
C PRO A 67 10.08 -25.73 4.30
N ASN A 68 8.76 -25.90 4.31
CA ASN A 68 7.82 -24.90 3.79
C ASN A 68 6.66 -24.70 4.81
N ILE A 69 5.79 -23.73 4.54
CA ILE A 69 4.52 -23.55 5.23
C ILE A 69 3.39 -24.16 4.39
N THR A 70 2.29 -24.54 5.02
CA THR A 70 1.13 -25.07 4.27
C THR A 70 0.42 -23.94 3.53
N THR A 71 -0.22 -24.25 2.41
CA THR A 71 -1.03 -23.29 1.64
C THR A 71 -2.14 -22.66 2.49
N SER A 72 -2.66 -23.38 3.48
CA SER A 72 -3.65 -22.84 4.43
C SER A 72 -3.07 -21.78 5.37
N GLN A 73 -1.83 -21.95 5.82
CA GLN A 73 -1.13 -20.96 6.65
C GLN A 73 -0.83 -19.71 5.83
N GLU A 74 -0.30 -19.88 4.62
CA GLU A 74 -0.01 -18.78 3.70
C GLU A 74 -1.27 -17.96 3.40
N SER A 75 -2.36 -18.65 3.06
CA SER A 75 -3.64 -18.01 2.77
C SER A 75 -4.19 -17.26 3.98
N THR A 76 -4.01 -17.78 5.19
CA THR A 76 -4.45 -17.12 6.42
C THR A 76 -3.67 -15.83 6.68
N ILE A 77 -2.36 -15.84 6.42
CA ILE A 77 -1.48 -14.68 6.54
C ILE A 77 -1.85 -13.59 5.52
N VAL A 78 -2.19 -13.96 4.28
CA VAL A 78 -2.64 -12.98 3.28
C VAL A 78 -4.07 -12.50 3.58
N LEU A 79 -4.94 -13.35 4.10
CA LEU A 79 -6.33 -13.03 4.38
C LEU A 79 -6.48 -11.98 5.48
N ILE A 80 -5.62 -11.98 6.51
CA ILE A 80 -5.69 -10.95 7.57
C ILE A 80 -5.42 -9.53 7.03
N LEU A 81 -4.59 -9.39 5.99
CA LEU A 81 -4.35 -8.10 5.31
C LEU A 81 -5.62 -7.61 4.61
N SER A 82 -6.26 -8.49 3.84
CA SER A 82 -7.53 -8.18 3.17
C SER A 82 -8.64 -7.87 4.17
N ALA A 83 -8.74 -8.64 5.26
CA ALA A 83 -9.67 -8.38 6.35
C ALA A 83 -9.42 -7.01 7.00
N GLY A 84 -8.15 -6.69 7.29
CA GLY A 84 -7.76 -5.38 7.81
C GLY A 84 -8.16 -4.23 6.88
N THR A 85 -8.00 -4.41 5.57
CA THR A 85 -8.41 -3.40 4.57
C THR A 85 -9.93 -3.23 4.51
N PHE A 86 -10.68 -4.31 4.62
CA PHE A 86 -12.14 -4.29 4.67
C PHE A 86 -12.66 -3.51 5.90
N PHE A 87 -12.21 -3.88 7.10
CA PHE A 87 -12.62 -3.17 8.31
C PHE A 87 -12.05 -1.76 8.36
N GLY A 88 -10.83 -1.55 7.87
CA GLY A 88 -10.22 -0.23 7.73
C GLY A 88 -11.06 0.70 6.85
N ALA A 89 -11.53 0.23 5.70
CA ALA A 89 -12.41 1.00 4.83
C ALA A 89 -13.75 1.33 5.50
N LEU A 90 -14.33 0.37 6.22
CA LEU A 90 -15.59 0.56 6.95
C LEU A 90 -15.45 1.61 8.07
N ILE A 91 -14.38 1.53 8.84
CA ILE A 91 -14.10 2.45 9.95
C ILE A 91 -13.70 3.83 9.43
N THR A 92 -12.98 3.91 8.30
CA THR A 92 -12.56 5.18 7.69
C THR A 92 -13.78 6.04 7.32
N ALA A 93 -14.89 5.45 6.91
CA ALA A 93 -16.12 6.19 6.66
C ALA A 93 -16.59 6.96 7.92
N LEU A 94 -16.59 6.30 9.08
CA LEU A 94 -16.94 6.94 10.35
C LEU A 94 -15.91 7.99 10.76
N PHE A 95 -14.62 7.67 10.68
CA PHE A 95 -13.55 8.58 11.09
C PHE A 95 -13.49 9.83 10.20
N SER A 96 -13.74 9.70 8.90
CA SER A 96 -13.78 10.82 7.95
C SER A 96 -14.89 11.82 8.30
N ASP A 97 -16.02 11.35 8.82
CA ASP A 97 -17.14 12.21 9.21
C ASP A 97 -16.86 12.96 10.52
N TYR A 98 -16.12 12.37 11.47
CA TYR A 98 -15.84 12.98 12.78
C TYR A 98 -14.56 13.84 12.83
N LEU A 99 -13.50 13.43 12.14
CA LEU A 99 -12.18 14.10 12.22
C LEU A 99 -11.86 14.95 10.98
N GLY A 100 -12.72 14.90 9.95
CA GLY A 100 -12.44 15.45 8.63
C GLY A 100 -11.63 14.46 7.77
N ARG A 101 -11.63 14.72 6.45
CA ARG A 101 -10.90 13.92 5.46
C ARG A 101 -9.41 14.21 5.45
#